data_AF-A0A239QVX3-F1
#
_entry.id   AF-A0A239QVX3-F1
#
_cell.length_a   1.000
_cell.length_b   1.000
_cell.length_c   1.000
_cell.angle_alpha   90.00
_cell.angle_beta   90.00
_cell.angle_gamma   90.00
#
_symmetry.space_group_name_H-M   'P 1'
#
loop_
_entity.id
_entity.type
_entity.pdbx_description
1 polymer ?
#
loop_
_entity_poly.entity_id
_entity_poly.type
_entity_poly.pdbx_seq_one_letter_code
_entity_poly.pdbx_strand_id
1 'polypeptide(L)'
;MGSVPGSLLAWLLSHKAVDNDASMAWQHSAREAFPASNAEIVEHARRFHHAWHGAPLLYNLLLAEKKQNEDLVEYYRSAIADWHGEVASENVWDGWSRTEFWSVLHRANPNLRPATVAFMDAWLNGAEHSPNIADDMNLRDLVATRERRLKGGRSRLVNQAALDNWTGGVGLGRLQYRWSFARTMVADIAAGLERDA
;
A
#
# COMPACT_ATOMS: atom_id res chain seq x y z
N MET A 1 18.81 19.31 11.70
CA MET A 1 17.72 18.59 11.00
C MET A 1 16.40 19.18 11.47
N GLY A 2 15.62 19.80 10.58
CA GLY A 2 14.30 20.31 10.93
C GLY A 2 13.32 19.15 11.09
N SER A 3 12.93 18.82 12.32
CA SER A 3 11.78 17.94 12.53
C SER A 3 10.51 18.72 12.14
N VAL A 4 9.56 18.04 11.51
CA VAL A 4 8.22 18.62 11.31
C VAL A 4 7.48 18.43 12.65
N PRO A 5 7.12 19.52 13.36
CA PRO A 5 6.42 19.41 14.64
C PRO A 5 5.12 18.59 14.49
N GLY A 6 4.83 17.74 15.47
CA GLY A 6 3.65 16.86 15.45
C GLY A 6 3.73 15.64 14.51
N SER A 7 4.87 15.43 13.83
CA SER A 7 5.10 14.19 13.09
C SER A 7 5.41 13.01 14.03
N LEU A 8 5.08 11.79 13.59
CA LEU A 8 5.42 10.58 14.34
C LEU A 8 6.93 10.46 14.56
N LEU A 9 7.75 10.84 13.58
CA LEU A 9 9.21 10.86 13.73
C LEU A 9 9.66 11.80 14.86
N ALA A 10 9.10 13.02 14.94
CA ALA A 10 9.42 13.94 16.03
C ALA A 10 9.01 13.36 17.40
N TRP A 11 7.85 12.71 17.47
CA TRP A 11 7.39 12.05 18.68
C TRP A 11 8.35 10.92 19.11
N LEU A 12 8.72 10.01 18.20
CA LEU A 12 9.64 8.90 18.47
C LEU A 12 10.99 9.39 19.00
N LEU A 13 11.56 10.43 18.39
CA LEU A 13 12.82 11.03 18.82
C LEU A 13 12.72 11.65 20.21
N SER A 14 11.65 12.40 20.49
CA SER A 14 11.45 13.04 21.80
C SER A 14 11.27 12.04 22.95
N HIS A 15 10.76 10.85 22.67
CA HIS A 15 10.53 9.80 23.67
C HIS A 15 11.63 8.72 23.67
N LYS A 16 12.66 8.85 22.83
CA LYS A 16 13.69 7.81 22.59
C LYS A 16 13.07 6.42 22.34
N ALA A 17 11.93 6.40 21.64
CA ALA A 17 11.15 5.19 21.40
C ALA A 17 11.78 4.41 20.23
N VAL A 18 12.91 3.75 20.51
CA VAL A 18 13.61 2.89 19.55
C VAL A 18 12.96 1.51 19.54
N ASP A 19 12.58 1.04 18.36
CA ASP A 19 12.08 -0.31 18.13
C ASP A 19 12.60 -0.82 16.78
N ASN A 20 13.64 -1.65 16.82
CA ASN A 20 14.30 -2.17 15.63
C ASN A 20 13.56 -3.38 15.01
N ASP A 21 12.63 -3.98 15.76
CA ASP A 21 11.92 -5.19 15.34
C ASP A 21 10.61 -4.84 14.63
N ALA A 22 10.05 -3.66 14.88
CA ALA A 22 8.88 -3.14 14.18
C ALA A 22 9.15 -2.89 12.69
N SER A 23 8.80 -3.86 11.83
CA SER A 23 8.99 -3.77 10.39
C SER A 23 8.05 -2.78 9.71
N MET A 24 6.93 -2.46 10.37
CA MET A 24 5.94 -1.46 9.97
C MET A 24 5.56 -0.57 11.16
N ALA A 25 5.10 0.65 10.88
CA ALA A 25 4.75 1.62 11.92
C ALA A 25 3.67 1.12 12.90
N TRP A 26 2.68 0.37 12.42
CA TRP A 26 1.59 -0.20 13.24
C TRP A 26 2.01 -1.41 14.09
N GLN A 27 3.23 -1.92 13.89
CA GLN A 27 3.84 -2.98 14.71
C GLN A 27 4.73 -2.43 15.82
N HIS A 28 4.93 -1.11 15.87
CA HIS A 28 5.78 -0.48 16.88
C HIS A 28 5.24 -0.73 18.29
N SER A 29 6.10 -1.17 19.20
CA SER A 29 5.77 -1.50 20.59
C SER A 29 5.06 -0.36 21.32
N ALA A 30 5.48 0.88 21.09
CA ALA A 30 4.86 2.08 21.66
C ALA A 30 3.62 2.61 20.91
N ARG A 31 3.02 1.86 19.98
CA ARG A 31 1.92 2.36 19.12
C ARG A 31 0.73 2.93 19.90
N GLU A 32 0.41 2.34 21.06
CA GLU A 32 -0.73 2.76 21.90
C GLU A 32 -0.49 4.12 22.55
N ALA A 33 0.77 4.57 22.61
CA ALA A 33 1.16 5.88 23.13
C ALA A 33 1.30 6.95 22.02
N PHE A 34 1.10 6.59 20.75
CA PHE A 34 1.20 7.56 19.66
C PHE A 34 0.16 8.68 19.83
N PRO A 35 0.50 9.94 19.50
CA PRO A 35 -0.49 11.01 19.49
C PRO A 35 -1.66 10.64 18.59
N ALA A 36 -2.89 11.01 18.98
CA ALA A 36 -4.11 10.57 18.30
C ALA A 36 -4.09 10.80 16.78
N SER A 37 -3.58 11.95 16.32
CA SER A 37 -3.44 12.24 14.88
C SER A 37 -2.45 11.33 14.16
N ASN A 38 -1.38 10.88 14.84
CA ASN A 38 -0.43 9.94 14.26
C ASN A 38 -0.99 8.51 14.27
N ALA A 39 -1.69 8.12 15.34
CA ALA A 39 -2.37 6.83 15.40
C ALA A 39 -3.40 6.68 14.28
N GLU A 40 -4.21 7.71 14.01
CA GLU A 40 -5.16 7.75 12.89
C GLU A 40 -4.45 7.54 11.53
N ILE A 41 -3.37 8.28 11.28
CA ILE A 41 -2.59 8.15 10.04
C ILE A 41 -2.00 6.74 9.89
N VAL A 42 -1.45 6.18 10.97
CA VAL A 42 -0.83 4.84 10.97
C VAL A 42 -1.88 3.77 10.68
N GLU A 43 -3.08 3.87 11.26
CA GLU A 43 -4.15 2.90 11.03
C GLU A 43 -4.67 2.97 9.58
N HIS A 44 -4.87 4.17 9.05
CA HIS A 44 -5.18 4.33 7.62
C HIS A 44 -4.09 3.78 6.70
N ALA A 45 -2.82 3.99 7.05
CA ALA A 45 -1.68 3.49 6.30
C ALA A 45 -1.64 1.95 6.32
N ARG A 46 -1.93 1.32 7.47
CA ARG A 46 -2.04 -0.14 7.60
C ARG A 46 -3.14 -0.69 6.69
N ARG A 47 -4.36 -0.16 6.81
CA ARG A 47 -5.50 -0.66 6.02
C ARG A 47 -5.28 -0.47 4.52
N PHE A 48 -4.76 0.69 4.10
CA PHE A 48 -4.44 0.94 2.70
C PHE A 48 -3.31 0.04 2.17
N HIS A 49 -2.32 -0.28 3.00
CA HIS A 49 -1.24 -1.20 2.64
C HIS A 49 -1.78 -2.58 2.24
N HIS A 50 -2.71 -3.14 3.01
CA HIS A 50 -3.34 -4.42 2.70
C HIS A 50 -4.31 -4.30 1.52
N ALA A 51 -5.24 -3.35 1.56
CA ALA A 51 -6.26 -3.19 0.54
C ALA A 51 -5.71 -2.89 -0.86
N TRP A 52 -4.61 -2.14 -0.95
CA TRP A 52 -3.97 -1.81 -2.23
C TRP A 52 -3.34 -3.04 -2.89
N HIS A 53 -2.81 -3.99 -2.11
CA HIS A 53 -1.93 -5.04 -2.64
C HIS A 53 -2.62 -5.99 -3.63
N GLY A 54 -3.95 -6.13 -3.57
CA GLY A 54 -4.71 -6.90 -4.56
C GLY A 54 -4.67 -6.30 -5.97
N ALA A 55 -4.53 -4.97 -6.13
CA ALA A 55 -4.54 -4.32 -7.44
C ALA A 55 -3.35 -4.73 -8.32
N PRO A 56 -2.09 -4.67 -7.86
CA PRO A 56 -0.95 -5.18 -8.62
C PRO A 56 -1.03 -6.70 -8.82
N LEU A 57 -1.57 -7.48 -7.88
CA LEU A 57 -1.77 -8.92 -8.08
C LEU A 57 -2.73 -9.19 -9.26
N LEU A 58 -3.90 -8.55 -9.26
CA LEU A 58 -4.86 -8.65 -10.36
C LEU A 58 -4.26 -8.16 -11.68
N TYR A 59 -3.51 -7.06 -11.67
CA TYR A 59 -2.82 -6.57 -12.86
C TYR A 59 -1.86 -7.62 -13.45
N ASN A 60 -1.05 -8.29 -12.61
CA ASN A 60 -0.12 -9.29 -13.12
C ASN A 60 -0.83 -10.58 -13.53
N LEU A 61 -1.96 -10.95 -12.91
CA LEU A 61 -2.83 -12.01 -13.42
C LEU A 61 -3.29 -11.71 -14.86
N LEU A 62 -3.78 -10.49 -15.13
CA LEU A 62 -4.19 -10.08 -16.48
C LEU A 62 -3.04 -10.18 -17.50
N LEU A 63 -1.81 -9.86 -17.10
CA LEU A 63 -0.65 -10.02 -17.96
C LEU A 63 -0.29 -11.48 -18.20
N ALA A 64 -0.34 -12.32 -17.16
CA ALA A 64 -0.08 -13.74 -17.25
C ALA A 64 -1.06 -14.43 -18.21
N GLU A 65 -2.36 -14.13 -18.07
CA GLU A 65 -3.41 -14.63 -18.95
C GLU A 65 -3.22 -14.16 -20.39
N LYS A 66 -2.89 -12.88 -20.61
CA LYS A 66 -2.60 -12.35 -21.95
C LYS A 66 -1.37 -13.00 -22.59
N LYS A 67 -0.36 -13.35 -21.79
CA LYS A 67 0.85 -14.07 -22.23
C LYS A 67 0.63 -15.57 -22.39
N GLN A 68 -0.55 -16.08 -22.01
CA GLN A 68 -0.89 -17.50 -22.00
C GLN A 68 0.14 -18.33 -21.21
N ASN A 69 0.64 -17.78 -20.11
CA ASN A 69 1.60 -18.45 -19.23
C ASN A 69 0.86 -19.07 -18.04
N GLU A 70 0.52 -20.36 -18.15
CA GLU A 70 -0.30 -21.10 -17.18
C GLU A 70 0.32 -21.12 -15.78
N ASP A 71 1.64 -21.26 -15.66
CA ASP A 71 2.35 -21.24 -14.38
C ASP A 71 2.16 -19.89 -13.64
N LEU A 72 2.29 -18.78 -14.36
CA LEU A 72 2.08 -17.45 -13.79
C LEU A 72 0.60 -17.19 -13.49
N VAL A 73 -0.32 -17.72 -14.31
CA VAL A 73 -1.76 -17.60 -14.04
C VAL A 73 -2.10 -18.29 -12.72
N GLU A 74 -1.64 -19.52 -12.52
CA GLU A 74 -1.87 -20.27 -11.29
C GLU A 74 -1.24 -19.56 -10.09
N TYR A 75 0.02 -19.12 -10.22
CA TYR A 75 0.71 -18.36 -9.17
C TYR A 75 -0.09 -17.12 -8.74
N TYR A 76 -0.57 -16.31 -9.69
CA TYR A 76 -1.29 -15.08 -9.34
C TYR A 76 -2.70 -15.34 -8.82
N ARG A 77 -3.38 -16.39 -9.26
CA ARG A 77 -4.66 -16.81 -8.67
C ARG A 77 -4.48 -17.24 -7.21
N SER A 78 -3.45 -18.05 -6.93
CA SER A 78 -3.07 -18.42 -5.56
C SER A 78 -2.71 -17.19 -4.72
N ALA A 79 -1.87 -16.28 -5.23
CA ALA A 79 -1.49 -15.07 -4.51
C ALA A 79 -2.68 -14.12 -4.22
N ILE A 80 -3.68 -14.05 -5.11
CA ILE A 80 -4.93 -13.29 -4.85
C ILE A 80 -5.75 -13.96 -3.74
N ALA A 81 -5.83 -15.30 -3.73
CA ALA A 81 -6.53 -16.02 -2.67
C ALA A 81 -5.84 -15.83 -1.30
N ASP A 82 -4.51 -15.90 -1.26
CA ASP A 82 -3.72 -15.62 -0.06
C ASP A 82 -3.93 -14.19 0.44
N TRP A 83 -3.89 -13.21 -0.48
CA TRP A 83 -4.16 -11.81 -0.17
C TRP A 83 -5.58 -11.60 0.39
N HIS A 84 -6.59 -12.30 -0.14
CA HIS A 84 -7.95 -12.21 0.39
C HIS A 84 -8.03 -12.72 1.84
N GLY A 85 -7.34 -13.84 2.14
CA GLY A 85 -7.19 -14.35 3.51
C GLY A 85 -6.47 -13.37 4.44
N GLU A 86 -5.39 -12.76 3.95
CA GLU A 86 -4.62 -11.73 4.66
C GLU A 86 -5.51 -10.52 5.03
N VAL A 87 -6.23 -9.96 4.06
CA VAL A 87 -7.14 -8.82 4.24
C VAL A 87 -8.23 -9.11 5.28
N ALA A 88 -8.77 -10.33 5.28
CA ALA A 88 -9.73 -10.76 6.27
C ALA A 88 -9.11 -10.86 7.67
N SER A 89 -7.94 -11.49 7.81
CA SER A 89 -7.25 -11.63 9.10
C SER A 89 -6.84 -10.29 9.73
N GLU A 90 -6.55 -9.29 8.89
CA GLU A 90 -6.14 -7.95 9.30
C GLU A 90 -7.34 -7.01 9.55
N ASN A 91 -8.58 -7.50 9.43
CA ASN A 91 -9.82 -6.72 9.60
C ASN A 91 -9.78 -5.39 8.83
N VAL A 92 -9.25 -5.42 7.60
CA VAL A 92 -8.93 -4.21 6.83
C VAL A 92 -10.16 -3.33 6.62
N TRP A 93 -11.28 -3.97 6.27
CA TRP A 93 -12.53 -3.30 5.91
C TRP A 93 -13.35 -2.86 7.13
N ASP A 94 -13.27 -3.61 8.23
CA ASP A 94 -14.16 -3.42 9.38
C ASP A 94 -14.03 -2.04 10.02
N GLY A 95 -15.11 -1.26 9.99
CA GLY A 95 -15.14 0.11 10.49
C GLY A 95 -14.25 1.11 9.74
N TRP A 96 -13.79 0.81 8.51
CA TRP A 96 -12.92 1.74 7.79
C TRP A 96 -13.69 2.93 7.20
N SER A 97 -13.60 4.09 7.84
CA SER A 97 -14.13 5.33 7.25
C SER A 97 -13.30 5.80 6.04
N ARG A 98 -13.86 5.66 4.83
CA ARG A 98 -13.29 6.20 3.57
C ARG A 98 -13.24 7.72 3.57
N THR A 99 -14.26 8.34 4.16
CA THR A 99 -14.36 9.80 4.26
C THR A 99 -13.22 10.38 5.10
N GLU A 100 -12.94 9.78 6.26
CA GLU A 100 -11.83 10.19 7.13
C GLU A 100 -10.48 9.93 6.46
N PHE A 101 -10.31 8.77 5.84
CA PHE A 101 -9.11 8.43 5.08
C PHE A 101 -8.77 9.49 4.02
N TRP A 102 -9.74 9.87 3.19
CA TRP A 102 -9.54 10.90 2.18
C TRP A 102 -9.31 12.28 2.78
N SER A 103 -10.01 12.61 3.88
CA SER A 103 -9.81 13.87 4.61
C SER A 103 -8.37 13.99 5.13
N VAL A 104 -7.81 12.94 5.73
CA VAL A 104 -6.41 12.86 6.18
C VAL A 104 -5.44 13.06 5.00
N LEU A 105 -5.67 12.36 3.89
CA LEU A 105 -4.80 12.46 2.72
C LEU A 105 -4.85 13.84 2.05
N HIS A 106 -6.01 14.48 1.97
CA HIS A 106 -6.14 15.84 1.41
C HIS A 106 -5.48 16.90 2.30
N ARG A 107 -5.52 16.74 3.63
CA ARG A 107 -4.76 17.62 4.54
C ARG A 107 -3.25 17.47 4.32
N ALA A 108 -2.77 16.25 4.11
CA ALA A 108 -1.34 15.98 3.90
C ALA A 108 -0.87 16.35 2.47
N ASN A 109 -1.74 16.23 1.47
CA ASN A 109 -1.45 16.55 0.08
C ASN A 109 -2.69 17.14 -0.63
N PRO A 110 -2.87 18.46 -0.60
CA PRO A 110 -4.01 19.13 -1.24
C PRO A 110 -4.08 18.93 -2.77
N ASN A 111 -2.95 18.62 -3.41
CA ASN A 111 -2.81 18.49 -4.86
C ASN A 111 -3.00 17.05 -5.36
N LEU A 112 -3.67 16.19 -4.57
CA LEU A 112 -4.02 14.84 -5.00
C LEU A 112 -4.87 14.89 -6.27
N ARG A 113 -4.40 14.20 -7.31
CA ARG A 113 -5.07 14.20 -8.62
C ARG A 113 -6.43 13.52 -8.50
N PRO A 114 -7.53 14.15 -8.96
CA PRO A 114 -8.88 13.57 -8.88
C PRO A 114 -8.98 12.18 -9.52
N ALA A 115 -8.28 11.95 -10.62
CA ALA A 115 -8.25 10.64 -11.29
C ALA A 115 -7.59 9.53 -10.47
N THR A 116 -6.67 9.86 -9.56
CA THR A 116 -6.10 8.89 -8.62
C THR A 116 -7.09 8.59 -7.51
N VAL A 117 -7.75 9.61 -6.95
CA VAL A 117 -8.78 9.43 -5.93
C VAL A 117 -9.91 8.54 -6.46
N ALA A 118 -10.47 8.86 -7.62
CA ALA A 118 -11.55 8.09 -8.22
C ALA A 118 -11.19 6.63 -8.51
N PHE A 119 -9.95 6.37 -8.99
CA PHE A 119 -9.49 5.00 -9.22
C PHE A 119 -9.32 4.24 -7.91
N MET A 120 -8.70 4.84 -6.89
CA MET A 120 -8.51 4.19 -5.61
C MET A 120 -9.85 3.92 -4.93
N ASP A 121 -10.79 4.87 -4.98
CA ASP A 121 -12.11 4.69 -4.38
C ASP A 121 -12.88 3.54 -5.04
N ALA A 122 -12.91 3.50 -6.38
CA ALA A 122 -13.51 2.39 -7.11
C ALA A 122 -12.83 1.05 -6.80
N TRP A 123 -11.50 1.02 -6.68
CA TRP A 123 -10.76 -0.18 -6.30
C TRP A 123 -11.11 -0.65 -4.90
N LEU A 124 -11.07 0.24 -3.90
CA LEU A 124 -11.35 -0.09 -2.51
C LEU A 124 -12.79 -0.60 -2.35
N ASN A 125 -13.76 0.07 -2.96
CA ASN A 125 -15.16 -0.33 -2.91
C ASN A 125 -15.38 -1.71 -3.57
N GLY A 126 -14.79 -1.95 -4.75
CA GLY A 126 -14.93 -3.24 -5.41
C GLY A 126 -14.20 -4.38 -4.67
N ALA A 127 -12.99 -4.11 -4.18
CA ALA A 127 -12.19 -5.10 -3.45
C ALA A 127 -12.82 -5.52 -2.11
N GLU A 128 -13.57 -4.62 -1.46
CA GLU A 128 -14.29 -4.90 -0.22
C GLU A 128 -15.50 -5.82 -0.43
N HIS A 129 -16.17 -5.73 -1.58
CA HIS A 129 -17.45 -6.44 -1.83
C HIS A 129 -17.33 -7.64 -2.76
N SER A 130 -16.21 -7.76 -3.48
CA SER A 130 -16.04 -8.83 -4.47
C SER A 130 -15.62 -10.14 -3.81
N PRO A 131 -16.42 -11.23 -3.94
CA PRO A 131 -16.06 -12.53 -3.37
C PRO A 131 -14.99 -13.26 -4.18
N ASN A 132 -14.71 -12.82 -5.41
CA ASN A 132 -13.67 -13.38 -6.26
C ASN A 132 -13.08 -12.29 -7.18
N ILE A 133 -12.05 -11.62 -6.69
CA ILE A 133 -11.38 -10.54 -7.43
C ILE A 133 -10.73 -11.03 -8.73
N ALA A 134 -10.22 -12.27 -8.76
CA ALA A 134 -9.52 -12.80 -9.94
C ALA A 134 -10.43 -12.83 -11.18
N ASP A 135 -11.73 -13.08 -10.98
CA ASP A 135 -12.73 -13.20 -12.04
C ASP A 135 -13.78 -12.07 -12.03
N ASP A 136 -13.60 -11.04 -11.21
CA ASP A 136 -14.47 -9.86 -11.21
C ASP A 136 -14.17 -8.97 -12.42
N MET A 137 -15.04 -9.03 -13.43
CA MET A 137 -14.85 -8.28 -14.68
C MET A 137 -14.78 -6.76 -14.48
N ASN A 138 -15.51 -6.20 -13.50
CA ASN A 138 -15.48 -4.77 -13.25
C ASN A 138 -14.11 -4.34 -12.69
N LEU A 139 -13.56 -5.11 -11.76
CA LEU A 139 -12.23 -4.84 -11.19
C LEU A 139 -11.11 -5.06 -12.22
N ARG A 140 -11.24 -6.09 -13.06
CA ARG A 140 -10.31 -6.35 -14.17
C ARG A 140 -10.29 -5.20 -15.16
N ASP A 141 -11.46 -4.72 -15.57
CA ASP A 141 -11.59 -3.57 -16.46
C ASP A 141 -11.09 -2.26 -15.82
N LEU A 142 -11.32 -2.08 -14.52
CA LEU A 142 -10.82 -0.93 -13.76
C LEU A 142 -9.28 -0.88 -13.80
N VAL A 143 -8.62 -2.00 -13.49
CA VAL A 143 -7.15 -2.12 -13.50
C VAL A 143 -6.59 -1.97 -14.92
N ALA A 144 -7.19 -2.62 -15.91
CA ALA A 144 -6.77 -2.53 -17.30
C ALA A 144 -6.92 -1.09 -17.86
N THR A 145 -8.00 -0.41 -17.51
CA THR A 145 -8.23 0.98 -17.91
C THR A 145 -7.23 1.93 -17.25
N ARG A 146 -6.89 1.70 -15.98
CA ARG A 146 -5.86 2.49 -15.29
C ARG A 146 -4.51 2.37 -15.97
N GLU A 147 -4.09 1.17 -16.36
CA GLU A 147 -2.81 0.98 -17.05
C GLU A 147 -2.78 1.71 -18.40
N ARG A 148 -3.83 1.56 -19.21
CA ARG A 148 -3.97 2.23 -20.51
C ARG A 148 -3.94 3.75 -20.37
N ARG A 149 -4.62 4.33 -19.38
CA ARG A 149 -4.61 5.77 -19.14
C ARG A 149 -3.23 6.31 -18.75
N LEU A 150 -2.45 5.54 -17.98
CA LEU A 150 -1.12 5.98 -17.52
C LEU A 150 -0.03 5.79 -18.58
N LYS A 151 -0.11 4.73 -19.39
CA LYS A 151 0.97 4.35 -20.32
C LYS A 151 0.61 4.50 -21.80
N GLY A 152 -0.66 4.74 -22.13
CA GLY A 152 -1.14 4.82 -23.51
C GLY A 152 -0.78 3.56 -24.31
N GLY A 153 -0.25 3.76 -25.52
CA GLY A 153 0.20 2.67 -26.41
C GLY A 153 1.40 1.85 -25.90
N ARG A 154 1.97 2.19 -24.73
CA ARG A 154 2.99 1.39 -24.04
C ARG A 154 2.43 0.48 -22.93
N SER A 155 1.11 0.46 -22.75
CA SER A 155 0.45 -0.49 -21.84
C SER A 155 0.78 -1.92 -22.27
N ARG A 156 1.17 -2.76 -21.31
CA ARG A 156 1.50 -4.17 -21.57
C ARG A 156 0.26 -4.99 -21.93
N LEU A 157 -0.92 -4.50 -21.53
CA LEU A 157 -2.20 -5.09 -21.95
C LEU A 157 -2.55 -4.80 -23.42
N VAL A 158 -1.85 -3.88 -24.09
CA VAL A 158 -2.09 -3.53 -25.50
C VAL A 158 -0.87 -3.86 -26.39
N ASN A 159 0.34 -3.59 -25.90
CA ASN A 159 1.58 -3.68 -26.67
C ASN A 159 2.29 -5.02 -26.44
N GLN A 160 2.33 -5.87 -27.48
CA GLN A 160 2.93 -7.20 -27.40
C GLN A 160 4.42 -7.16 -27.03
N ALA A 161 5.22 -6.30 -27.66
CA ALA A 161 6.65 -6.19 -27.32
C ALA A 161 6.89 -5.75 -25.86
N ALA A 162 6.00 -4.93 -25.30
CA ALA A 162 6.08 -4.55 -23.88
C ALA A 162 5.69 -5.70 -22.94
N LEU A 163 4.81 -6.61 -23.37
CA LEU A 163 4.43 -7.83 -22.67
C LEU A 163 5.52 -8.91 -22.75
N ASP A 164 6.16 -9.06 -23.90
CA ASP A 164 7.23 -10.05 -24.09
C ASP A 164 8.41 -9.75 -23.14
N ASN A 165 8.75 -8.46 -22.99
CA ASN A 165 9.78 -7.95 -22.07
C ASN A 165 9.39 -7.98 -20.59
N TRP A 166 8.17 -8.40 -20.22
CA TRP A 166 7.77 -8.52 -18.83
C TRP A 166 8.22 -9.87 -18.26
N THR A 167 8.93 -9.81 -17.13
CA THR A 167 9.60 -10.93 -16.45
C THR A 167 8.75 -11.61 -15.39
N GLY A 168 7.44 -11.35 -15.37
CA GLY A 168 6.52 -12.07 -14.49
C GLY A 168 6.10 -11.35 -13.22
N GLY A 169 6.56 -10.12 -12.91
CA GLY A 169 6.06 -9.34 -11.77
C GLY A 169 6.32 -7.83 -11.83
N VAL A 170 5.31 -7.02 -11.53
CA VAL A 170 5.39 -5.55 -11.48
C VAL A 170 4.51 -4.99 -10.35
N GLY A 171 5.07 -4.06 -9.57
CA GLY A 171 4.28 -3.32 -8.57
C GLY A 171 3.90 -4.14 -7.34
N LEU A 172 4.52 -5.30 -7.13
CA LEU A 172 4.28 -6.20 -5.99
C LEU A 172 4.91 -5.70 -4.67
N GLY A 173 5.61 -4.58 -4.68
CA GLY A 173 6.21 -4.01 -3.48
C GLY A 173 5.15 -3.60 -2.46
N ARG A 174 5.31 -4.05 -1.22
CA ARG A 174 4.47 -3.65 -0.09
C ARG A 174 4.73 -2.19 0.31
N LEU A 175 3.68 -1.46 0.69
CA LEU A 175 3.78 -0.04 1.04
C LEU A 175 4.38 0.14 2.44
N GLN A 176 5.68 0.44 2.50
CA GLN A 176 6.37 0.65 3.79
C GLN A 176 6.38 2.10 4.27
N TYR A 177 5.90 3.06 3.46
CA TYR A 177 5.83 4.49 3.81
C TYR A 177 7.16 5.09 4.30
N ARG A 178 8.30 4.56 3.82
CA ARG A 178 9.66 4.92 4.25
C ARG A 178 9.94 4.67 5.74
N TRP A 179 9.15 3.79 6.38
CA TRP A 179 9.29 3.45 7.79
C TRP A 179 10.67 2.90 8.14
N SER A 180 11.24 2.05 7.30
CA SER A 180 12.60 1.52 7.50
C SER A 180 13.63 2.63 7.70
N PHE A 181 13.57 3.69 6.88
CA PHE A 181 14.43 4.86 7.02
C PHE A 181 14.15 5.62 8.33
N ALA A 182 12.89 5.83 8.69
CA ALA A 182 12.53 6.51 9.94
C ALA A 182 13.05 5.74 11.16
N ARG A 183 12.87 4.41 11.19
CA ARG A 183 13.35 3.53 12.24
C ARG A 183 14.87 3.59 12.40
N THR A 184 15.61 3.49 11.30
CA THR A 184 17.08 3.64 11.31
C THR A 184 17.49 5.02 11.82
N MET A 185 16.86 6.09 11.35
CA MET A 185 17.17 7.44 11.83
C MET A 185 16.95 7.60 13.34
N VAL A 186 15.86 7.05 13.89
CA VAL A 186 15.57 7.10 15.34
C VAL A 186 16.64 6.33 16.13
N ALA A 187 17.01 5.13 15.68
CA ALA A 187 18.04 4.32 16.32
C ALA A 187 19.42 5.02 16.29
N ASP A 188 19.82 5.57 15.14
CA ASP A 188 21.12 6.24 14.98
C ASP A 188 21.22 7.49 15.87
N ILE A 189 20.16 8.30 15.92
CA ILE A 189 20.13 9.51 16.75
C ILE A 189 20.14 9.14 18.24
N ALA A 190 19.38 8.14 18.66
CA ALA A 190 19.38 7.67 20.04
C ALA A 190 20.77 7.19 20.47
N ALA A 191 21.42 6.36 19.64
CA ALA A 191 22.77 5.87 19.89
C ALA A 191 23.82 6.99 19.94
N GLY A 192 23.67 8.04 19.12
CA GLY A 192 24.54 9.22 19.18
C GLY A 192 24.39 9.99 20.49
N LEU A 193 23.15 10.24 20.93
CA LEU A 193 22.87 10.96 22.18
C LEU A 193 23.32 10.21 23.43
N GLU A 194 23.35 8.87 23.41
CA GLU A 194 23.88 8.06 24.52
C GLU A 194 25.41 8.09 24.62
N ARG A 195 26.12 8.34 23.51
CA ARG A 195 27.59 8.44 23.50
C ARG A 195 28.11 9.78 24.02
N ASP A 196 27.28 10.82 23.89
CA ASP A 196 27.61 12.19 24.30
C ASP A 196 27.11 12.54 25.72
N ALA A 197 26.44 11.61 26.41
CA ALA A 197 25.88 11.76 27.76
C ALA A 197 26.79 11.13 28.84
#